data_AF-A0AAJ2GZD1-F1
#
_entry.id   AF-A0AAJ2GZD1-F1
#
_cell.length_a   1.000
_cell.length_b   1.000
_cell.length_c   1.000
_cell.angle_alpha   90.00
_cell.angle_beta   90.00
_cell.angle_gamma   90.00
#
_symmetry.space_group_name_H-M   'P 1'
#
loop_
_entity.id
_entity.type
_entity.pdbx_description
1 polymer ?
#
loop_
_entity_poly.entity_id
_entity_poly.type
_entity_poly.pdbx_seq_one_letter_code
_entity_poly.pdbx_strand_id
1 'polypeptide(L)'
;AQVEFVSANPTSSLHVGHGRGAAYGMTVANLLEAIGWTVQREYYVNDAGRQMDILATSTYLRYLELCGQKLTFPSNGYRGDYVTNDIAQKIFEQYGTQFNQPVSAVFAAVPDDAIYANEL
;
A
#
# COMPACT_ATOMS: atom_id res chain seq x y z
N ALA A 1 8.00 1.64 -30.14
CA ALA A 1 8.80 1.84 -28.92
C ALA A 1 7.91 1.64 -27.71
N GLN A 2 8.46 1.16 -26.59
CA GLN A 2 7.74 1.06 -25.32
C GLN A 2 8.37 2.03 -24.31
N VAL A 3 7.54 2.72 -23.54
CA VAL A 3 7.96 3.65 -22.50
C VAL A 3 7.20 3.28 -21.22
N GLU A 4 7.91 2.73 -20.25
CA GLU A 4 7.39 2.46 -18.90
C GLU A 4 7.70 3.64 -17.98
N PHE A 5 6.72 4.09 -17.21
CA PHE A 5 6.93 5.19 -16.25
C PHE A 5 5.89 5.20 -15.12
N VAL A 6 6.20 5.97 -14.08
CA VAL A 6 5.51 6.01 -12.77
C VAL A 6 5.73 4.75 -11.94
N SER A 7 5.21 3.59 -12.37
CA SER A 7 5.38 2.25 -11.76
C SER A 7 5.47 2.25 -10.23
N ALA A 8 4.63 3.04 -9.57
CA ALA A 8 4.61 3.13 -8.13
C ALA A 8 3.96 1.88 -7.55
N ASN A 9 4.49 1.38 -6.44
CA ASN A 9 3.88 0.26 -5.73
C ASN A 9 2.43 0.62 -5.36
N PRO A 10 1.46 -0.30 -5.53
CA PRO A 10 0.05 -0.06 -5.31
C PRO A 10 -0.33 -0.07 -3.83
N THR A 11 0.53 0.47 -2.98
CA THR A 11 0.39 0.45 -1.52
C THR A 11 0.07 1.79 -0.91
N SER A 12 0.06 2.87 -1.69
CA SER A 12 -0.34 4.20 -1.22
C SER A 12 -0.77 5.10 -2.38
N SER A 13 -1.45 6.19 -2.05
CA SER A 13 -1.80 7.23 -3.02
C SER A 13 -0.55 7.86 -3.65
N LEU A 14 -0.66 8.27 -4.91
CA LEU A 14 0.43 8.94 -5.61
C LEU A 14 0.74 10.30 -4.97
N HIS A 15 2.02 10.56 -4.69
CA HIS A 15 2.51 11.85 -4.20
C HIS A 15 3.24 12.65 -5.30
N VAL A 16 3.60 13.90 -5.00
CA VAL A 16 4.29 14.82 -5.94
C VAL A 16 5.54 14.24 -6.61
N GLY A 17 6.30 13.39 -5.90
CA GLY A 17 7.44 12.68 -6.48
C GLY A 17 7.08 11.82 -7.70
N HIS A 18 5.94 11.11 -7.68
CA HIS A 18 5.44 10.35 -8.82
C HIS A 18 5.01 11.27 -9.96
N GLY A 19 4.44 12.45 -9.64
CA GLY A 19 4.05 13.45 -10.63
C GLY A 19 5.22 13.92 -11.50
N ARG A 20 6.41 14.08 -10.91
CA ARG A 20 7.63 14.39 -11.68
C ARG A 20 7.98 13.27 -12.67
N GLY A 21 7.97 12.02 -12.22
CA GLY A 21 8.23 10.85 -13.08
C GLY A 21 7.19 10.72 -14.19
N ALA A 22 5.91 10.97 -13.87
CA ALA A 22 4.80 10.99 -14.81
C ALA A 22 4.99 12.03 -15.91
N ALA A 23 5.29 13.28 -15.54
CA ALA A 23 5.51 14.37 -16.48
C ALA A 23 6.70 14.07 -17.42
N TYR A 24 7.79 13.55 -16.87
CA TYR A 24 8.98 13.19 -17.66
C TYR A 24 8.69 12.05 -18.65
N GLY A 25 8.17 10.91 -18.17
CA GLY A 25 7.88 9.75 -19.00
C GLY A 25 6.86 10.06 -20.10
N MET A 26 5.82 10.83 -19.78
CA MET A 26 4.83 11.30 -20.76
C MET A 26 5.48 12.18 -21.83
N THR A 27 6.38 13.09 -21.45
CA THR A 27 7.07 13.97 -22.40
C THR A 27 7.94 13.17 -23.37
N VAL A 28 8.67 12.17 -22.88
CA VAL A 28 9.48 11.26 -23.72
C VAL A 28 8.59 10.48 -24.69
N ALA A 29 7.48 9.92 -24.22
CA ALA A 29 6.54 9.19 -25.06
C ALA A 29 5.96 10.08 -26.16
N ASN A 30 5.55 11.31 -25.83
CA ASN A 30 5.01 12.27 -26.79
C ASN A 30 6.04 12.69 -27.83
N LEU A 31 7.31 12.87 -27.45
CA LEU A 31 8.38 13.21 -28.39
C LEU A 31 8.60 12.07 -29.39
N LEU A 32 8.62 10.82 -28.92
CA LEU A 32 8.78 9.63 -29.78
C LEU A 32 7.63 9.52 -30.79
N GLU A 33 6.40 9.78 -30.38
CA GLU A 33 5.25 9.84 -31.29
C GLU A 33 5.39 10.96 -32.32
N ALA A 34 5.83 12.15 -31.89
CA ALA A 34 5.99 13.31 -32.76
C ALA A 34 7.03 13.06 -33.88
N ILE A 35 8.02 12.20 -33.66
CA ILE A 35 9.01 11.81 -34.66
C ILE A 35 8.63 10.52 -35.43
N GLY A 36 7.37 10.08 -35.34
CA GLY A 36 6.79 9.04 -36.19
C GLY A 36 6.84 7.62 -35.61
N TRP A 37 7.17 7.43 -34.34
CA TRP A 37 7.13 6.10 -33.72
C TRP A 37 5.72 5.75 -33.25
N THR A 38 5.33 4.49 -33.41
CA THR A 38 4.23 3.91 -32.62
C THR A 38 4.72 3.65 -31.21
N VAL A 39 4.14 4.32 -30.21
CA VAL A 39 4.57 4.24 -28.81
C VAL A 39 3.54 3.51 -27.95
N GLN A 40 4.00 2.52 -27.21
CA GLN A 40 3.27 1.89 -26.11
C GLN A 40 3.72 2.53 -24.79
N ARG A 41 2.75 2.93 -23.97
CA ARG A 41 2.99 3.46 -22.62
C ARG A 41 2.59 2.40 -21.62
N GLU A 42 3.47 2.12 -20.66
CA GLU A 42 3.25 1.05 -19.68
C GLU A 42 3.37 1.56 -18.24
N TYR A 43 2.55 0.98 -17.37
CA TYR A 43 2.62 1.16 -15.93
C TYR A 43 2.78 -0.23 -15.32
N TYR A 44 3.93 -0.49 -14.69
CA TYR A 44 4.14 -1.76 -13.98
C TYR A 44 3.49 -1.70 -12.60
N VAL A 45 2.60 -2.65 -12.32
CA VAL A 45 1.97 -2.81 -11.01
C VAL A 45 2.69 -3.93 -10.28
N ASN A 46 3.40 -3.58 -9.21
CA ASN A 46 4.03 -4.57 -8.34
C ASN A 46 3.05 -5.01 -7.25
N ASP A 47 2.22 -6.01 -7.54
CA ASP A 47 1.21 -6.57 -6.64
C ASP A 47 1.73 -7.72 -5.76
N ALA A 48 3.06 -7.87 -5.67
CA ALA A 48 3.70 -8.93 -4.91
C ALA A 48 4.78 -8.41 -3.93
N GLY A 49 5.03 -9.22 -2.90
CA GLY A 49 6.13 -9.04 -1.96
C GLY A 49 5.82 -8.15 -0.75
N ARG A 50 6.88 -7.81 -0.02
CA ARG A 50 6.79 -7.29 1.35
C ARG A 50 5.89 -6.08 1.55
N GLN A 51 5.86 -5.14 0.60
CA GLN A 51 5.00 -3.95 0.72
C GLN A 51 3.52 -4.34 0.65
N MET A 52 3.15 -5.30 -0.19
CA MET A 52 1.79 -5.83 -0.24
C MET A 52 1.44 -6.61 1.03
N ASP A 53 2.37 -7.40 1.57
CA ASP A 53 2.17 -8.10 2.85
C ASP A 53 1.90 -7.12 4.00
N ILE A 54 2.66 -6.02 4.05
CA ILE A 54 2.46 -4.96 5.05
C ILE A 54 1.11 -4.28 4.84
N LEU A 55 0.69 -4.02 3.60
CA LEU A 55 -0.63 -3.44 3.30
C LEU A 55 -1.74 -4.36 3.79
N ALA A 56 -1.71 -5.64 3.41
CA ALA A 56 -2.70 -6.62 3.84
C ALA A 56 -2.77 -6.72 5.38
N THR A 57 -1.62 -6.79 6.04
CA THR A 57 -1.53 -6.84 7.50
C THR A 57 -2.09 -5.56 8.14
N SER A 58 -1.72 -4.40 7.62
CA SER A 58 -2.18 -3.09 8.13
C SER A 58 -3.70 -2.96 8.00
N THR A 59 -4.24 -3.30 6.83
CA THR A 59 -5.68 -3.33 6.58
C THR A 59 -6.41 -4.28 7.52
N TYR A 60 -5.88 -5.49 7.73
CA TYR A 60 -6.51 -6.46 8.61
C TYR A 60 -6.53 -5.99 10.08
N LEU A 61 -5.44 -5.40 10.57
CA LEU A 61 -5.40 -4.82 11.92
C LEU A 61 -6.41 -3.68 12.09
N ARG A 62 -6.55 -2.79 11.09
CA ARG A 62 -7.60 -1.75 11.09
C ARG A 62 -9.01 -2.34 11.07
N TYR A 63 -9.22 -3.41 10.31
CA TYR A 63 -10.49 -4.14 10.32
C TYR A 63 -10.81 -4.74 11.70
N LEU A 64 -9.82 -5.26 12.42
CA LEU A 64 -10.03 -5.76 13.79
C LEU A 64 -10.40 -4.63 14.76
N GLU A 65 -9.80 -3.44 14.63
CA GLU A 65 -10.21 -2.25 15.39
C GLU A 65 -11.67 -1.87 15.10
N LEU A 66 -12.11 -1.93 13.83
CA LEU A 66 -13.53 -1.72 13.45
C LEU A 66 -14.46 -2.79 14.05
N CYS A 67 -13.96 -4.01 14.26
CA CYS A 67 -14.67 -5.07 14.98
C CYS A 67 -14.69 -4.88 16.51
N GLY A 68 -14.13 -3.77 17.03
CA GLY A 68 -14.09 -3.43 18.46
C GLY A 68 -12.89 -4.00 19.21
N GLN A 69 -11.92 -4.60 18.53
CA GLN A 69 -10.68 -5.06 19.16
C GLN A 69 -9.80 -3.85 19.54
N LYS A 70 -9.01 -4.00 20.61
CA LYS A 70 -7.99 -3.02 21.01
C LYS A 70 -6.61 -3.61 20.77
N LEU A 71 -5.78 -2.89 20.02
CA LEU A 71 -4.41 -3.30 19.72
C LEU A 71 -3.48 -2.09 19.65
N THR A 72 -2.19 -2.32 19.85
CA THR A 72 -1.16 -1.33 19.55
C THR A 72 -0.81 -1.46 18.07
N PHE A 73 -1.10 -0.41 17.29
CA PHE A 73 -0.85 -0.47 15.85
C PHE A 73 0.68 -0.42 15.57
N PRO A 74 1.24 -1.37 14.79
CA PRO A 74 2.69 -1.46 14.54
C PRO A 74 3.27 -0.22 13.86
N SER A 75 4.46 0.24 14.29
CA SER A 75 5.15 1.43 13.74
C SER A 75 5.32 1.36 12.22
N ASN A 76 5.71 0.19 11.72
CA ASN A 76 5.96 -0.10 10.30
C ASN A 76 4.70 -0.41 9.47
N GLY A 77 3.51 -0.44 10.09
CA GLY A 77 2.26 -0.59 9.35
C GLY A 77 1.90 0.68 8.57
N TYR A 78 1.14 0.54 7.49
CA TYR A 78 0.57 1.68 6.79
C TYR A 78 -0.55 2.31 7.63
N ARG A 79 -0.43 3.62 7.87
CA ARG A 79 -1.30 4.40 8.78
C ARG A 79 -2.12 5.47 8.07
N GLY A 80 -2.07 5.51 6.74
CA GLY A 80 -2.84 6.49 5.97
C GLY A 80 -4.33 6.25 6.11
N ASP A 81 -5.11 7.32 5.96
CA ASP A 81 -6.57 7.30 6.10
C ASP A 81 -7.24 6.24 5.20
N TYR A 82 -6.68 6.06 3.99
CA TYR A 82 -7.13 5.06 3.02
C TYR A 82 -7.08 3.62 3.55
N VAL A 83 -6.15 3.28 4.45
CA VAL A 83 -6.05 1.92 5.01
C VAL A 83 -7.29 1.61 5.83
N THR A 84 -7.73 2.57 6.65
CA THR A 84 -8.88 2.42 7.54
C THR A 84 -10.19 2.68 6.82
N ASN A 85 -10.35 3.86 6.22
CA ASN A 85 -11.64 4.35 5.72
C ASN A 85 -11.94 3.88 4.28
N ASP A 86 -10.91 3.62 3.46
CA ASP A 86 -11.15 3.22 2.07
C ASP A 86 -11.08 1.71 1.87
N ILE A 87 -10.24 1.00 2.61
CA ILE A 87 -10.01 -0.45 2.44
C ILE A 87 -10.66 -1.25 3.57
N ALA A 88 -10.23 -1.05 4.83
CA ALA A 88 -10.74 -1.85 5.96
C ALA A 88 -12.24 -1.65 6.19
N GLN A 89 -12.74 -0.43 6.07
CA GLN A 89 -14.16 -0.13 6.17
C GLN A 89 -14.98 -0.86 5.10
N LYS A 90 -14.53 -0.91 3.84
CA LYS A 90 -15.22 -1.67 2.78
C LYS A 90 -15.27 -3.17 3.08
N ILE A 91 -14.19 -3.72 3.63
CA ILE A 91 -14.15 -5.12 4.07
C ILE A 91 -15.17 -5.35 5.19
N PHE A 92 -15.22 -4.45 6.17
CA PHE A 92 -16.19 -4.53 7.27
C PHE A 92 -17.64 -4.38 6.78
N GLU A 93 -17.91 -3.46 5.86
CA GLU A 93 -19.25 -3.29 5.26
C GLU A 93 -19.69 -4.53 4.47
N GLN A 94 -18.75 -5.18 3.77
CA GLN A 94 -19.02 -6.35 2.96
C GLN A 94 -19.15 -7.65 3.78
N TYR A 95 -18.31 -7.84 4.79
CA TYR A 95 -18.18 -9.11 5.52
C TYR A 95 -18.56 -9.03 7.00
N GLY A 96 -18.91 -7.84 7.51
CA GLY A 96 -19.21 -7.61 8.92
C GLY A 96 -18.04 -8.00 9.80
N THR A 97 -18.31 -8.82 10.82
CA THR A 97 -17.31 -9.35 11.76
C THR A 97 -16.84 -10.77 11.43
N GLN A 98 -17.12 -11.28 10.23
CA GLN A 98 -16.84 -12.67 9.83
C GLN A 98 -15.39 -13.09 10.06
N PHE A 99 -14.44 -12.19 9.81
CA PHE A 99 -13.00 -12.44 9.98
C PHE A 99 -12.44 -11.90 11.30
N ASN A 100 -13.28 -11.53 12.27
CA ASN A 100 -12.82 -11.03 13.56
C ASN A 100 -12.09 -12.15 14.31
N GLN A 101 -10.85 -11.90 14.72
CA GLN A 101 -10.05 -12.77 15.55
C GLN A 101 -9.59 -12.00 16.79
N PRO A 102 -9.51 -12.66 17.96
CA PRO A 102 -8.98 -12.02 19.14
C PRO A 102 -7.53 -11.59 18.90
N VAL A 103 -7.21 -10.34 19.24
CA VAL A 103 -5.86 -9.76 19.04
C VAL A 103 -4.77 -10.62 19.69
N SER A 104 -5.06 -11.24 20.84
CA SER A 104 -4.12 -12.16 21.50
C SER A 104 -3.71 -13.34 20.62
N ALA A 105 -4.60 -13.87 19.78
CA ALA A 105 -4.28 -14.96 18.86
C ALA A 105 -3.46 -14.46 17.66
N VAL A 106 -3.79 -13.28 17.14
CA VAL A 106 -3.06 -12.66 16.02
C VAL A 106 -1.61 -12.34 16.39
N PHE A 107 -1.38 -11.88 17.62
CA PHE A 107 -0.06 -11.50 18.11
C PHE A 107 0.71 -12.64 18.80
N ALA A 108 0.13 -13.84 18.96
CA ALA A 108 0.71 -14.92 19.76
C ALA A 108 2.11 -15.36 19.33
N ALA A 109 2.44 -15.24 18.04
CA ALA A 109 3.73 -15.63 17.47
C ALA A 109 4.51 -14.44 16.88
N VAL A 110 4.09 -13.22 17.18
CA VAL A 110 4.78 -12.00 16.73
C VAL A 110 5.92 -11.74 17.71
N PRO A 111 7.19 -11.70 17.24
CA PRO A 111 8.32 -11.33 18.10
C PRO A 111 8.16 -9.90 18.62
N ASP A 112 8.75 -9.62 19.77
CA ASP A 112 8.85 -8.25 20.27
C ASP A 112 9.53 -7.34 19.24
N ASP A 113 9.10 -6.08 19.20
CA ASP A 113 9.70 -5.07 18.32
C ASP A 113 11.21 -4.93 18.59
N ALA A 114 11.99 -4.74 17.54
CA ALA A 114 13.42 -4.51 17.66
C ALA A 114 13.68 -3.20 18.43
N ILE A 115 14.31 -3.30 19.60
CA ILE A 115 14.74 -2.14 20.38
C ILE A 115 16.03 -1.61 19.73
N TYR A 116 15.98 -0.40 19.16
CA TYR A 116 17.16 0.25 18.61
C TYR A 116 17.84 1.09 19.70
N ALA A 117 19.18 1.22 19.61
CA ALA A 117 20.04 1.80 20.64
C ALA A 117 19.71 3.25 21.07
N ASN A 118 18.79 3.93 20.37
CA ASN A 118 18.40 5.31 20.62
C ASN A 118 17.26 5.44 21.65
N GLU A 119 16.78 4.31 22.21
CA GLU A 119 15.66 4.22 23.15
C GLU A 119 16.08 3.71 24.56
N LEU A 120 17.39 3.66 24.84
CA LEU A 120 18.00 3.34 26.14
C LEU A 120 18.56 4.61 26.81
#